data_AF-A0A932TRG1-F1
#
_entry.id   AF-A0A932TRG1-F1
#
_cell.length_a   1.000
_cell.length_b   1.000
_cell.length_c   1.000
_cell.angle_alpha   90.00
_cell.angle_beta   90.00
_cell.angle_gamma   90.00
#
_symmetry.space_group_name_H-M   'P 1'
#
loop_
_entity.id
_entity.type
_entity.pdbx_description
1 polymer ?
#
loop_
_entity_poly.entity_id
_entity_poly.type
_entity_poly.pdbx_seq_one_letter_code
_entity_poly.pdbx_strand_id
1 'polypeptide(L)'
;MRHAAEVDVGLRIVERLVRLEVARMRAVGVPAAQDNYRGLYLSEEEIDALLSVPSDDGHAARTDEFEAAREASHAQAQLRALTADAKGPLGRLIRLADLTPFEVGCLLLCLALDADLRFERLFAYVQDDVTKRSPRVELALRLLAAPAGRREARRAFSAEAPLRRLRLLTLHGEPG
;
A
#
# COMPACT_ATOMS: atom_id res chain seq x y z
N MET A 1 25.27 1.02 8.20
CA MET A 1 23.95 0.36 8.31
C MET A 1 22.77 1.32 8.59
N ARG A 2 22.85 2.63 8.30
CA ARG A 2 21.73 3.59 8.48
C ARG A 2 20.74 3.65 7.29
N HIS A 3 21.02 2.94 6.20
CA HIS A 3 20.26 3.03 4.95
C HIS A 3 18.96 2.22 4.94
N ALA A 4 18.83 1.20 5.80
CA ALA A 4 17.63 0.36 5.90
C ALA A 4 16.48 1.07 6.64
N ALA A 5 16.80 1.94 7.61
CA ALA A 5 15.80 2.50 8.52
C ALA A 5 14.68 3.31 7.83
N GLU A 6 15.00 4.06 6.77
CA GLU A 6 14.00 4.85 6.02
C GLU A 6 13.03 3.95 5.24
N VAL A 7 13.57 2.89 4.64
CA VAL A 7 12.77 1.90 3.92
C VAL A 7 11.93 1.11 4.91
N ASP A 8 12.47 0.69 6.05
CA ASP A 8 11.72 -0.01 7.10
C ASP A 8 10.54 0.83 7.64
N VAL A 9 10.75 2.14 7.83
CA VAL A 9 9.67 3.08 8.16
C VAL A 9 8.64 3.12 7.04
N GLY A 10 9.07 3.23 5.79
CA GLY A 10 8.19 3.21 4.63
C GLY A 10 7.36 1.93 4.49
N LEU A 11 7.97 0.77 4.73
CA LEU A 11 7.28 -0.53 4.68
C LEU A 11 6.21 -0.65 5.77
N ARG A 12 6.47 -0.14 6.97
CA ARG A 12 5.45 -0.09 8.04
C ARG A 12 4.27 0.82 7.67
N ILE A 13 4.53 1.92 6.97
CA ILE A 13 3.46 2.80 6.46
C ILE A 13 2.63 2.04 5.42
N VAL A 14 3.26 1.33 4.49
CA VAL A 14 2.57 0.50 3.49
C VAL A 14 1.72 -0.57 4.15
N GLU A 15 2.28 -1.33 5.10
CA GLU A 15 1.54 -2.37 5.83
C GLU A 15 0.31 -1.78 6.55
N ARG A 16 0.45 -0.61 7.19
CA ARG A 16 -0.66 0.10 7.85
C ARG A 16 -1.77 0.45 6.86
N LEU A 17 -1.42 1.00 5.70
CA LEU A 17 -2.39 1.36 4.66
C LEU A 17 -3.11 0.13 4.10
N VAL A 18 -2.40 -0.97 3.89
CA VAL A 18 -2.97 -2.25 3.45
C VAL A 18 -3.94 -2.79 4.51
N ARG A 19 -3.56 -2.77 5.79
CA ARG A 19 -4.41 -3.20 6.91
C ARG A 19 -5.74 -2.42 6.95
N LEU A 20 -5.69 -1.12 6.70
CA LEU A 20 -6.90 -0.28 6.60
C LEU A 20 -7.77 -0.65 5.41
N GLU A 21 -7.19 -0.95 4.25
CA GLU A 21 -7.96 -1.39 3.08
C GLU A 21 -8.60 -2.77 3.29
N VAL A 22 -7.89 -3.70 3.94
CA VAL A 22 -8.45 -5.00 4.36
C VAL A 22 -9.65 -4.79 5.29
N ALA A 23 -9.50 -3.96 6.32
CA ALA A 23 -10.60 -3.65 7.25
C ALA A 23 -11.79 -3.02 6.52
N ARG A 24 -11.54 -2.10 5.57
CA ARG A 24 -12.58 -1.49 4.74
C ARG A 24 -13.31 -2.52 3.87
N MET A 25 -12.59 -3.43 3.22
CA MET A 25 -13.20 -4.50 2.42
C MET A 25 -14.09 -5.40 3.28
N ARG A 26 -13.63 -5.77 4.47
CA ARG A 26 -14.41 -6.58 5.44
C ARG A 26 -15.67 -5.85 5.91
N ALA A 27 -15.57 -4.55 6.20
CA ALA A 27 -16.73 -3.76 6.63
C ALA A 27 -17.83 -3.68 5.56
N VAL A 28 -17.45 -3.70 4.27
CA VAL A 28 -18.39 -3.68 3.13
C VAL A 28 -18.96 -5.08 2.81
N GLY A 29 -18.30 -6.17 3.24
CA GLY A 29 -18.53 -7.53 2.71
C GLY A 29 -19.31 -8.58 3.54
N VAL A 30 -19.96 -8.28 4.67
CA VAL A 30 -20.56 -9.33 5.55
C VAL A 30 -22.03 -9.66 5.16
N PRO A 31 -22.48 -10.95 5.08
CA PRO A 31 -22.05 -12.09 5.90
C PRO A 31 -21.42 -13.32 5.20
N ALA A 32 -20.58 -13.98 6.02
CA ALA A 32 -19.74 -15.18 5.82
C ALA A 32 -20.45 -16.48 5.41
N ALA A 33 -21.61 -16.43 4.74
CA ALA A 33 -22.46 -17.58 4.45
C ALA A 33 -22.43 -18.07 2.99
N GLN A 34 -21.62 -17.50 2.10
CA GLN A 34 -21.62 -17.88 0.67
C GLN A 34 -20.25 -18.10 0.04
N ASP A 35 -19.20 -18.35 0.84
CA ASP A 35 -17.88 -18.57 0.25
C ASP A 35 -17.68 -20.06 -0.13
N ASN A 36 -18.37 -20.48 -1.18
CA ASN A 36 -18.26 -21.81 -1.81
C ASN A 36 -16.90 -22.02 -2.53
N TYR A 37 -15.94 -21.09 -2.40
CA TYR A 37 -14.61 -21.15 -3.02
C TYR A 37 -13.47 -21.20 -1.98
N ARG A 38 -13.78 -21.55 -0.73
CA ARG A 38 -12.77 -21.85 0.31
C ARG A 38 -11.76 -22.89 -0.20
N GLY A 39 -10.55 -22.42 -0.51
CA GLY A 39 -9.43 -23.22 -1.04
C GLY A 39 -8.86 -22.73 -2.38
N LEU A 40 -9.58 -21.88 -3.12
CA LEU A 40 -9.09 -21.25 -4.36
C LEU A 40 -8.63 -19.79 -4.16
N TYR A 41 -9.09 -19.15 -3.07
CA TYR A 41 -8.77 -17.78 -2.68
C TYR A 41 -8.16 -17.75 -1.28
N LEU A 42 -7.27 -16.78 -1.02
CA LEU A 42 -6.61 -16.57 0.29
C LEU A 42 -7.66 -16.39 1.38
N SER A 43 -7.62 -17.20 2.44
CA SER A 43 -8.62 -17.14 3.51
C SER A 43 -8.42 -15.91 4.42
N GLU A 44 -9.47 -15.46 5.10
CA GLU A 44 -9.38 -14.34 6.04
C GLU A 44 -8.36 -14.62 7.15
N GLU A 45 -8.31 -15.87 7.63
CA GLU A 45 -7.36 -16.32 8.65
C GLU A 45 -5.92 -16.31 8.13
N GLU A 46 -5.69 -16.63 6.85
CA GLU A 46 -4.37 -16.51 6.23
C GLU A 46 -3.92 -15.05 6.12
N ILE A 47 -4.84 -14.13 5.78
CA ILE A 47 -4.55 -12.70 5.74
C ILE A 47 -4.25 -12.16 7.14
N ASP A 48 -5.01 -12.59 8.14
CA ASP A 48 -4.74 -12.23 9.53
C ASP A 48 -3.37 -12.76 9.97
N ALA A 49 -3.01 -14.00 9.63
CA ALA A 49 -1.69 -14.56 9.91
C ALA A 49 -0.55 -13.76 9.25
N LEU A 50 -0.75 -13.28 8.02
CA LEU A 50 0.22 -12.44 7.31
C LEU A 50 0.41 -11.07 7.99
N LEU A 51 -0.67 -10.52 8.55
CA LEU A 51 -0.71 -9.23 9.25
C LEU A 51 -0.32 -9.32 10.74
N SER A 52 -0.33 -10.52 11.35
CA SER A 52 -0.18 -10.74 12.81
C SER A 52 1.21 -11.19 13.27
N VAL A 53 2.24 -11.07 12.41
CA VAL A 53 3.64 -11.09 12.89
C VAL A 53 3.81 -9.90 13.86
N PRO A 54 4.31 -10.11 15.09
CA PRO A 54 3.66 -9.64 16.31
C PRO A 54 3.71 -8.11 16.46
N SER A 55 2.59 -7.47 16.14
CA SER A 55 2.15 -6.29 16.88
C SER A 55 1.13 -6.81 17.88
N ASP A 56 1.51 -6.80 19.15
CA ASP A 56 0.66 -7.14 20.28
C ASP A 56 -0.52 -6.16 20.27
N ASP A 57 -1.64 -6.56 19.66
CA ASP A 57 -2.99 -5.99 19.82
C ASP A 57 -3.96 -6.76 18.91
N GLY A 58 -4.41 -7.90 19.42
CA GLY A 58 -5.54 -8.64 18.88
C GLY A 58 -6.84 -7.91 19.17
N HIS A 59 -7.18 -6.91 18.35
CA HIS A 59 -8.53 -6.37 18.27
C HIS A 59 -8.88 -6.11 16.80
N ALA A 60 -9.39 -7.13 16.11
CA ALA A 60 -10.30 -6.93 14.98
C ALA A 60 -11.66 -6.42 15.53
N ALA A 61 -11.63 -5.31 16.27
CA ALA A 61 -12.82 -4.53 16.53
C ALA A 61 -13.18 -3.85 15.21
N ARG A 62 -14.46 -3.89 14.86
CA ARG A 62 -15.03 -3.11 13.76
C ARG A 62 -14.53 -1.67 13.93
N THR A 63 -13.50 -1.29 13.16
CA THR A 63 -12.96 0.05 13.21
C THR A 63 -14.07 0.95 12.69
N ASP A 64 -14.56 1.85 13.53
CA ASP A 64 -15.57 2.81 13.10
C ASP A 64 -14.99 3.59 11.90
N GLU A 65 -15.81 3.93 10.91
CA GLU A 65 -15.34 4.61 9.69
C GLU A 65 -14.53 5.88 10.01
N PHE A 66 -14.86 6.54 11.11
CA PHE A 66 -14.14 7.71 11.62
C PHE A 66 -12.72 7.38 12.12
N GLU A 67 -12.55 6.28 12.84
CA GLU A 67 -11.23 5.81 13.28
C GLU A 67 -10.37 5.38 12.10
N ALA A 68 -10.96 4.67 11.13
CA ALA A 68 -10.26 4.27 9.91
C ALA A 68 -9.80 5.49 9.09
N ALA A 69 -10.65 6.53 8.98
CA ALA A 69 -10.31 7.78 8.31
C ALA A 69 -9.19 8.55 9.04
N ARG A 70 -9.23 8.58 10.39
CA ARG A 70 -8.18 9.18 11.21
C ARG A 70 -6.86 8.45 11.04
N GLU A 71 -6.87 7.12 11.04
CA GLU A 71 -5.68 6.30 10.88
C GLU A 71 -5.08 6.43 9.48
N ALA A 72 -5.92 6.49 8.43
CA ALA A 72 -5.48 6.77 7.07
C ALA A 72 -4.82 8.15 6.96
N SER A 73 -5.40 9.17 7.59
CA SER A 73 -4.82 10.51 7.65
C SER A 73 -3.47 10.51 8.38
N HIS A 74 -3.35 9.75 9.46
CA HIS A 74 -2.09 9.59 10.20
C HIS A 74 -1.00 8.92 9.35
N ALA A 75 -1.33 7.81 8.66
CA ALA A 75 -0.40 7.16 7.75
C ALA A 75 0.05 8.09 6.61
N GLN A 76 -0.85 8.89 6.06
CA GLN A 76 -0.52 9.93 5.06
C GLN A 76 0.41 11.00 5.62
N ALA A 77 0.20 11.44 6.86
CA ALA A 77 1.07 12.40 7.53
C ALA A 77 2.49 11.82 7.75
N GLN A 78 2.58 10.55 8.15
CA GLN A 78 3.86 9.85 8.27
C GLN A 78 4.59 9.73 6.94
N LEU A 79 3.88 9.45 5.84
CA LEU A 79 4.49 9.41 4.51
C LEU A 79 5.02 10.78 4.08
N ARG A 80 4.29 11.85 4.37
CA ARG A 80 4.76 13.23 4.12
C ARG A 80 6.00 13.56 4.94
N ALA A 81 6.01 13.21 6.22
CA ALA A 81 7.17 13.41 7.10
C ALA A 81 8.39 12.62 6.60
N LEU A 82 8.23 11.33 6.27
CA LEU A 82 9.30 10.52 5.65
C LEU A 82 9.82 11.17 4.37
N THR A 83 8.93 11.67 3.53
CA THR A 83 9.30 12.32 2.27
C THR A 83 10.14 13.58 2.50
N ALA A 84 9.80 14.38 3.51
CA ALA A 84 10.51 15.61 3.84
C ALA A 84 11.84 15.37 4.59
N ASP A 85 11.86 14.41 5.51
CA ASP A 85 12.94 14.26 6.50
C ASP A 85 13.96 13.18 6.15
N ALA A 86 13.71 12.33 5.14
CA ALA A 86 14.66 11.31 4.72
C ALA A 86 16.00 11.94 4.26
N LYS A 87 17.11 11.42 4.77
CA LYS A 87 18.48 11.91 4.51
C LYS A 87 19.37 10.87 3.82
N GLY A 88 18.95 9.60 3.83
CA GLY A 88 19.64 8.46 3.26
C GLY A 88 19.48 8.35 1.74
N PRO A 89 19.66 7.14 1.17
CA PRO A 89 19.52 6.91 -0.27
C PRO A 89 18.13 7.26 -0.78
N LEU A 90 17.09 6.92 -0.03
CA LEU A 90 15.71 7.29 -0.36
C LEU A 90 15.54 8.81 -0.34
N GLY A 91 16.00 9.48 0.71
CA GLY A 91 15.98 10.95 0.78
C GLY A 91 16.76 11.65 -0.34
N ARG A 92 17.88 11.07 -0.77
CA ARG A 92 18.64 11.56 -1.93
C ARG A 92 17.86 11.38 -3.22
N LEU A 93 17.23 10.23 -3.43
CA LEU A 93 16.37 9.98 -4.60
C LEU A 93 15.21 10.96 -4.65
N ILE A 94 14.52 11.15 -3.53
CA ILE A 94 13.39 12.09 -3.40
C ILE A 94 13.80 13.49 -3.84
N ARG A 95 14.91 14.01 -3.33
CA ARG A 95 15.39 15.36 -3.67
C ARG A 95 15.88 15.48 -5.12
N LEU A 96 16.54 14.46 -5.66
CA LEU A 96 17.08 14.49 -7.03
C LEU A 96 15.97 14.37 -8.09
N ALA A 97 14.94 13.59 -7.79
CA ALA A 97 13.81 13.36 -8.69
C ALA A 97 12.60 14.27 -8.42
N ASP A 98 12.68 15.13 -7.39
CA ASP A 98 11.62 16.02 -6.91
C ASP A 98 10.29 15.27 -6.65
N LEU A 99 10.39 14.15 -5.92
CA LEU A 99 9.26 13.25 -5.73
C LEU A 99 8.29 13.80 -4.70
N THR A 100 7.00 13.76 -5.05
CA THR A 100 5.90 14.02 -4.14
C THR A 100 5.69 12.86 -3.17
N PRO A 101 5.02 13.08 -2.01
CA PRO A 101 4.72 12.00 -1.08
C PRO A 101 3.94 10.83 -1.70
N PHE A 102 3.05 11.13 -2.66
CA PHE A 102 2.32 10.10 -3.39
C PHE A 102 3.26 9.22 -4.22
N GLU A 103 4.21 9.84 -4.93
CA GLU A 103 5.20 9.12 -5.75
C GLU A 103 6.14 8.28 -4.89
N VAL A 104 6.57 8.80 -3.73
CA VAL A 104 7.33 8.03 -2.74
C VAL A 104 6.54 6.82 -2.26
N GLY A 105 5.25 7.00 -1.95
CA GLY A 105 4.36 5.90 -1.61
C GLY A 105 4.30 4.83 -2.70
N CYS A 106 4.25 5.23 -3.98
CA CYS A 106 4.26 4.29 -5.10
C CYS A 106 5.56 3.48 -5.15
N LEU A 107 6.71 4.11 -4.91
CA LEU A 107 7.99 3.40 -4.83
C LEU A 107 8.03 2.43 -3.66
N LEU A 108 7.50 2.82 -2.50
CA LEU A 108 7.43 1.96 -1.33
C LEU A 108 6.53 0.73 -1.57
N LEU A 109 5.42 0.88 -2.31
CA LEU A 109 4.59 -0.25 -2.72
C LEU A 109 5.37 -1.26 -3.57
N CYS A 110 6.20 -0.78 -4.51
CA CYS A 110 7.06 -1.65 -5.31
C CYS A 110 8.16 -2.30 -4.46
N LEU A 111 8.86 -1.51 -3.64
CA LEU A 111 9.91 -2.01 -2.75
C LEU A 111 9.40 -3.02 -1.73
N ALA A 112 8.12 -2.95 -1.35
CA ALA A 112 7.50 -3.92 -0.45
C ALA A 112 7.51 -5.33 -1.04
N LEU A 113 7.34 -5.47 -2.36
CA LEU A 113 7.42 -6.76 -3.05
C LEU A 113 8.83 -7.35 -3.00
N ASP A 114 9.84 -6.51 -3.18
CA ASP A 114 11.25 -6.93 -3.15
C ASP A 114 11.73 -7.24 -1.73
N ALA A 115 11.15 -6.58 -0.72
CA ALA A 115 11.54 -6.73 0.67
C ALA A 115 10.90 -7.95 1.35
N ASP A 116 9.63 -8.25 1.06
CA ASP A 116 8.90 -9.32 1.72
C ASP A 116 7.74 -9.86 0.85
N LEU A 117 7.81 -11.14 0.49
CA LEU A 117 6.82 -11.84 -0.33
C LEU A 117 5.40 -11.85 0.28
N ARG A 118 5.25 -11.55 1.58
CA ARG A 118 3.93 -11.37 2.18
C ARG A 118 3.13 -10.26 1.50
N PHE A 119 3.79 -9.21 1.00
CA PHE A 119 3.12 -8.14 0.28
C PHE A 119 2.51 -8.59 -1.06
N GLU A 120 3.07 -9.61 -1.73
CA GLU A 120 2.44 -10.20 -2.92
C GLU A 120 1.05 -10.74 -2.61
N ARG A 121 0.94 -11.50 -1.50
CA ARG A 121 -0.33 -12.09 -1.05
C ARG A 121 -1.31 -11.02 -0.59
N LEU A 122 -0.82 -10.03 0.16
CA LEU A 122 -1.65 -8.92 0.63
C LEU A 122 -2.18 -8.08 -0.55
N PHE A 123 -1.35 -7.74 -1.53
CA PHE A 123 -1.77 -6.98 -2.72
C PHE A 123 -2.73 -7.77 -3.59
N ALA A 124 -2.53 -9.09 -3.73
CA ALA A 124 -3.48 -9.94 -4.44
C ALA A 124 -4.86 -9.94 -3.75
N TYR A 125 -4.89 -10.05 -2.41
CA TYR A 125 -6.13 -10.01 -1.63
C TYR A 125 -6.86 -8.68 -1.72
N VAL A 126 -6.19 -7.53 -1.51
CA VAL A 126 -6.84 -6.21 -1.60
C VAL A 126 -7.19 -5.78 -3.04
N GLN A 127 -6.79 -6.58 -4.03
CA GLN A 127 -7.19 -6.46 -5.43
C GLN A 127 -8.19 -7.53 -5.85
N ASP A 128 -8.63 -8.39 -4.93
CA ASP A 128 -9.60 -9.46 -5.13
C ASP A 128 -9.21 -10.44 -6.24
N ASP A 129 -7.90 -10.72 -6.39
CA ASP A 129 -7.39 -11.60 -7.43
C ASP A 129 -6.00 -12.14 -7.10
N VAL A 130 -5.95 -13.46 -6.85
CA VAL A 130 -4.73 -14.21 -6.49
C VAL A 130 -3.64 -14.19 -7.57
N THR A 131 -3.99 -13.90 -8.82
CA THR A 131 -3.04 -13.80 -9.93
C THR A 131 -2.36 -12.42 -9.98
N LYS A 132 -2.95 -11.40 -9.34
CA LYS A 132 -2.53 -9.99 -9.42
C LYS A 132 -1.69 -9.60 -8.20
N ARG A 133 -0.45 -10.11 -8.15
CA ARG A 133 0.48 -9.93 -7.01
C ARG A 133 1.18 -8.58 -6.95
N SER A 134 1.21 -7.83 -8.06
CA SER A 134 1.80 -6.50 -8.11
C SER A 134 0.76 -5.41 -7.88
N PRO A 135 1.12 -4.28 -7.25
CA PRO A 135 0.20 -3.18 -6.99
C PRO A 135 -0.20 -2.51 -8.31
N ARG A 136 -1.49 -2.42 -8.58
CA ARG A 136 -2.02 -1.65 -9.72
C ARG A 136 -2.07 -0.16 -9.40
N VAL A 137 -2.16 0.63 -10.47
CA VAL A 137 -2.46 2.07 -10.38
C VAL A 137 -3.70 2.33 -9.53
N GLU A 138 -4.78 1.55 -9.71
CA GLU A 138 -5.99 1.71 -8.89
C GLU A 138 -5.75 1.42 -7.42
N LEU A 139 -4.96 0.39 -7.09
CA LEU A 139 -4.62 0.10 -5.70
C LEU A 139 -3.79 1.24 -5.10
N ALA A 140 -2.76 1.70 -5.80
CA ALA A 140 -1.93 2.82 -5.35
C ALA A 140 -2.78 4.08 -5.10
N LEU A 141 -3.73 4.40 -5.99
CA LEU A 141 -4.66 5.52 -5.82
C LEU A 141 -5.62 5.32 -4.63
N ARG A 142 -6.06 4.10 -4.36
CA ARG A 142 -6.92 3.81 -3.20
C ARG A 142 -6.16 3.97 -1.89
N LEU A 143 -4.94 3.44 -1.81
CA LEU A 143 -4.12 3.43 -0.59
C LEU A 143 -3.48 4.79 -0.28
N LEU A 144 -2.95 5.47 -1.30
CA LEU A 144 -2.06 6.63 -1.09
C LEU A 144 -2.78 7.98 -1.26
N ALA A 145 -3.94 8.02 -1.91
CA ALA A 145 -4.65 9.27 -2.21
C ALA A 145 -6.04 9.31 -1.59
N ALA A 146 -6.37 10.45 -0.98
CA ALA A 146 -7.73 10.77 -0.56
C ALA A 146 -8.68 10.77 -1.78
N PRO A 147 -9.97 10.39 -1.62
CA PRO A 147 -10.91 10.28 -2.74
C PRO A 147 -10.96 11.51 -3.66
N ALA A 148 -10.97 12.72 -3.09
CA ALA A 148 -10.99 13.98 -3.84
C ALA A 148 -9.71 14.24 -4.66
N GLY A 149 -8.56 13.71 -4.21
CA GLY A 149 -7.25 13.90 -4.84
C GLY A 149 -6.87 12.85 -5.87
N ARG A 150 -7.65 11.77 -6.03
CA ARG A 150 -7.29 10.64 -6.91
C ARG A 150 -7.09 11.03 -8.37
N ARG A 151 -7.87 11.98 -8.89
CA ARG A 151 -7.73 12.46 -10.27
C ARG A 151 -6.38 13.13 -10.50
N GLU A 152 -5.95 13.94 -9.55
CA GLU A 152 -4.65 14.61 -9.60
C GLU A 152 -3.51 13.61 -9.40
N ALA A 153 -3.61 12.73 -8.40
CA ALA A 153 -2.63 11.70 -8.12
C ALA A 153 -2.37 10.76 -9.32
N ARG A 154 -3.39 10.51 -10.17
CA ARG A 154 -3.23 9.72 -11.39
C ARG A 154 -2.19 10.32 -12.36
N ARG A 155 -1.95 11.64 -12.32
CA ARG A 155 -0.94 12.31 -13.16
C ARG A 155 0.48 11.83 -12.88
N ALA A 156 0.75 11.30 -11.69
CA ALA A 156 2.04 10.69 -11.33
C ALA A 156 2.41 9.48 -12.22
N PHE A 157 1.43 8.88 -12.91
CA PHE A 157 1.64 7.76 -13.84
C PHE A 157 1.69 8.19 -15.32
N SER A 158 1.66 9.49 -15.60
CA SER A 158 1.87 10.02 -16.96
C SER A 158 3.30 9.77 -17.44
N ALA A 159 3.53 9.78 -18.76
CA ALA A 159 4.85 9.53 -19.32
C ALA A 159 5.90 10.58 -18.92
N GLU A 160 5.45 11.80 -18.63
CA GLU A 160 6.29 12.94 -18.26
C GLU A 160 6.58 13.00 -16.75
N ALA A 161 5.79 12.30 -15.94
CA ALA A 161 5.96 12.28 -14.49
C ALA A 161 7.29 11.60 -14.09
N PRO A 162 7.93 12.06 -13.00
CA PRO A 162 9.21 11.53 -12.51
C PRO A 162 9.27 10.00 -12.46
N LEU A 163 8.21 9.35 -11.95
CA LEU A 163 8.12 7.90 -11.79
C LEU A 163 8.43 7.13 -13.09
N ARG A 164 7.89 7.59 -14.22
CA ARG A 164 8.09 6.95 -15.53
C ARG A 164 9.25 7.54 -16.30
N ARG A 165 9.40 8.87 -16.28
CA ARG A 165 10.47 9.58 -17.00
C ARG A 165 11.84 9.13 -16.53
N LEU A 166 12.01 8.93 -15.22
CA LEU A 166 13.26 8.47 -14.59
C LEU A 166 13.31 6.95 -14.42
N ARG A 167 12.32 6.21 -14.94
CA ARG A 167 12.21 4.73 -14.87
C ARG A 167 12.29 4.18 -13.45
N LEU A 168 11.73 4.91 -12.48
CA LEU A 168 11.67 4.46 -11.09
C LEU A 168 10.62 3.34 -10.90
N LEU A 169 9.62 3.31 -11.78
CA LEU A 169 8.71 2.18 -11.93
C LEU A 169 8.34 1.97 -13.40
N THR A 170 7.85 0.77 -13.70
CA THR A 170 7.34 0.42 -15.02
C THR A 170 5.85 0.11 -14.92
N LEU A 171 5.06 0.62 -15.86
CA LEU A 171 3.67 0.22 -16.01
C LEU A 171 3.59 -0.95 -16.98
N HIS A 172 3.00 -2.06 -16.52
CA HIS A 172 2.68 -3.19 -17.36
C HIS A 172 1.21 -3.08 -17.79
N GLY A 173 0.95 -3.19 -19.09
CA GLY A 173 -0.42 -3.45 -19.55
C GLY A 173 -0.81 -4.87 -19.13
N GLU A 174 -2.09 -5.10 -18.80
CA GLU A 174 -2.56 -6.47 -18.67
C GLU A 174 -2.39 -7.17 -20.02
N PRO A 175 -1.79 -8.37 -20.09
CA PRO A 175 -2.01 -9.23 -21.25
C PRO A 175 -3.52 -9.49 -21.31
N GLY A 176 -4.13 -9.11 -22.44
CA GLY A 176 -5.53 -9.38 -22.73
C GLY A 176 -5.81 -10.86 -22.92
#